data_AF-A0A1G2Q0X4-F1
#
_entry.id   AF-A0A1G2Q0X4-F1
#
_cell.length_a   1.000
_cell.length_b   1.000
_cell.length_c   1.000
_cell.angle_alpha   90.00
_cell.angle_beta   90.00
_cell.angle_gamma   90.00
#
_symmetry.space_group_name_H-M   'P 1'
#
loop_
_entity.id
_entity.type
_entity.pdbx_description
1 polymer ?
#
loop_
_entity_poly.entity_id
_entity_poly.type
_entity_poly.pdbx_seq_one_letter_code
_entity_poly.pdbx_strand_id
1 'polypeptide(L)'
;MRERIIADILVFCLFFWAPWYFTAVAVIVFIILFKNYWEGAALALIADSFYSLPEIYFWRGFGLLTLSSLLILYFVSFIKSKIKIL
;
A
#
# COMPACT_ATOMS: atom_id res chain seq x y z
N MET A 1 13.31 -12.22 1.03
CA MET A 1 13.48 -11.23 -0.07
C MET A 1 12.69 -11.64 -1.29
N ARG A 2 12.77 -12.92 -1.71
CA ARG A 2 11.93 -13.50 -2.77
C ARG A 2 10.42 -13.30 -2.53
N GLU A 3 9.99 -13.45 -1.29
CA GLU A 3 8.59 -13.32 -0.86
C GLU A 3 8.07 -11.89 -1.03
N ARG A 4 8.94 -10.89 -0.80
CA ARG A 4 8.60 -9.46 -0.99
C ARG A 4 8.42 -9.13 -2.46
N ILE A 5 9.30 -9.64 -3.32
CA ILE A 5 9.20 -9.47 -4.78
C ILE A 5 7.89 -10.08 -5.30
N ILE A 6 7.50 -11.26 -4.80
CA ILE A 6 6.22 -11.88 -5.19
C ILE A 6 5.04 -11.03 -4.73
N ALA A 7 5.10 -10.49 -3.50
CA ALA A 7 4.07 -9.57 -3.00
C ALA A 7 3.98 -8.30 -3.87
N ASP A 8 5.11 -7.70 -4.24
CA ASP A 8 5.16 -6.50 -5.10
C ASP A 8 4.52 -6.77 -6.46
N ILE A 9 4.88 -7.89 -7.10
CA ILE A 9 4.30 -8.32 -8.38
C ILE A 9 2.79 -8.55 -8.23
N LEU A 10 2.35 -9.16 -7.12
CA LEU A 10 0.94 -9.43 -6.87
C LEU A 10 0.16 -8.12 -6.70
N VAL A 11 0.65 -7.17 -5.90
CA VAL A 11 0.01 -5.85 -5.74
C VAL A 11 -0.03 -5.12 -7.08
N PHE A 12 1.04 -5.19 -7.87
CA PHE A 12 1.10 -4.60 -9.19
C PHE A 12 0.05 -5.21 -10.14
N CYS A 13 -0.09 -6.53 -10.18
CA CYS A 13 -1.13 -7.19 -10.97
C CYS A 13 -2.55 -6.82 -10.48
N LEU A 14 -2.78 -6.78 -9.16
CA LEU A 14 -4.06 -6.37 -8.59
C LEU A 14 -4.42 -4.93 -8.97
N PHE A 15 -3.42 -4.04 -9.03
CA PHE A 15 -3.64 -2.65 -9.42
C PHE A 15 -4.21 -2.51 -10.84
N PHE A 16 -3.81 -3.35 -11.79
CA PHE A 16 -4.32 -3.29 -13.17
C PHE A 16 -5.59 -4.11 -13.40
N TRP A 17 -5.75 -5.24 -12.72
CA TRP A 17 -6.83 -6.19 -13.02
C TRP A 17 -7.99 -6.15 -12.02
N ALA A 18 -7.76 -5.67 -10.81
CA ALA A 18 -8.77 -5.62 -9.77
C ALA A 18 -9.16 -4.16 -9.46
N PRO A 19 -10.36 -3.95 -8.90
CA PRO A 19 -10.71 -2.66 -8.32
C PRO A 19 -9.70 -2.22 -7.25
N TRP A 20 -9.43 -0.91 -7.19
CA TRP A 20 -8.49 -0.25 -6.27
C TRP A 20 -8.56 -0.71 -4.79
N TYR A 21 -9.74 -1.10 -4.30
CA TYR A 21 -9.90 -1.54 -2.91
C TYR A 21 -9.22 -2.89 -2.65
N PHE A 22 -9.08 -3.77 -3.65
CA PHE A 22 -8.28 -4.98 -3.52
C PHE A 22 -6.79 -4.65 -3.37
N THR A 23 -6.28 -3.71 -4.15
CA THR A 23 -4.91 -3.21 -4.05
C THR A 23 -4.65 -2.59 -2.68
N ALA A 24 -5.59 -1.77 -2.19
CA ALA A 24 -5.50 -1.18 -0.85
C ALA A 24 -5.42 -2.25 0.25
N VAL A 25 -6.30 -3.26 0.20
CA VAL A 25 -6.31 -4.37 1.17
C VAL A 25 -4.99 -5.16 1.10
N ALA A 26 -4.49 -5.47 -0.10
CA ALA A 26 -3.23 -6.19 -0.27
C ALA A 26 -2.05 -5.42 0.32
N VAL A 27 -1.96 -4.11 0.05
CA VAL A 27 -0.93 -3.23 0.63
C VAL A 27 -0.98 -3.25 2.16
N ILE A 28 -2.17 -3.16 2.77
CA ILE A 28 -2.33 -3.22 4.23
C ILE A 28 -1.82 -4.55 4.78
N VAL A 29 -2.23 -5.65 4.17
CA VAL A 29 -1.82 -7.00 4.59
C VAL A 29 -0.30 -7.14 4.52
N PHE A 30 0.34 -6.69 3.42
CA PHE A 30 1.79 -6.78 3.27
C PHE A 30 2.58 -5.85 4.20
N ILE A 31 2.05 -4.66 4.52
CA ILE A 31 2.63 -3.80 5.56
C ILE A 31 2.62 -4.50 6.93
N ILE A 32 1.56 -5.25 7.25
CA ILE A 32 1.48 -6.02 8.50
C ILE A 32 2.43 -7.22 8.48
N LEU A 33 2.50 -7.96 7.37
CA LEU A 33 3.31 -9.18 7.26
C LEU A 33 4.81 -8.89 7.20
N PHE A 34 5.23 -7.91 6.40
CA PHE A 34 6.65 -7.60 6.22
C PHE A 34 7.11 -6.47 7.16
N LYS A 35 8.37 -6.53 7.60
CA LYS A 35 8.98 -5.45 8.39
C LYS A 35 9.45 -4.36 7.42
N ASN A 36 9.07 -3.10 7.67
CA ASN A 36 9.45 -1.93 6.85
C ASN A 36 9.12 -2.07 5.36
N TYR A 37 7.86 -2.40 5.04
CA TYR A 37 7.37 -2.55 3.65
C TYR A 37 7.04 -1.22 2.99
N TRP A 38 8.08 -0.43 2.70
CA TRP A 38 7.98 0.88 2.05
C TRP A 38 7.54 0.80 0.59
N GLU A 39 7.75 -0.35 -0.04
CA GLU A 39 7.33 -0.64 -1.41
C GLU A 39 5.80 -0.47 -1.57
N GLY A 40 5.03 -0.89 -0.56
CA GLY A 40 3.58 -0.70 -0.53
C GLY A 40 3.15 0.78 -0.52
N ALA A 41 3.90 1.65 0.18
CA ALA A 41 3.64 3.09 0.18
C ALA A 41 4.02 3.76 -1.15
N ALA A 42 5.11 3.32 -1.77
CA ALA A 42 5.49 3.78 -3.11
C ALA A 42 4.44 3.37 -4.17
N LEU A 43 3.91 2.14 -4.08
CA LEU A 43 2.82 1.68 -4.95
C LEU A 43 1.51 2.45 -4.69
N ALA A 44 1.20 2.79 -3.45
CA ALA A 44 0.04 3.61 -3.11
C ALA A 44 0.15 5.03 -3.70
N LEU A 45 1.35 5.62 -3.74
CA LEU A 45 1.62 6.89 -4.40
C LEU A 45 1.37 6.81 -5.91
N ILE A 46 1.88 5.76 -6.56
CA ILE A 46 1.60 5.52 -7.98
C ILE A 46 0.10 5.38 -8.19
N ALA A 47 -0.58 4.60 -7.36
CA ALA A 47 -2.03 4.40 -7.47
C ALA A 47 -2.82 5.71 -7.34
N ASP A 48 -2.46 6.56 -6.37
CA ASP A 48 -3.08 7.88 -6.23
C ASP A 48 -2.84 8.76 -7.47
N SER A 49 -1.63 8.76 -8.04
CA SER A 49 -1.35 9.49 -9.28
C SER A 49 -2.25 9.04 -10.42
N PHE A 50 -2.44 7.73 -10.60
CA PHE A 50 -3.28 7.17 -11.66
C PHE A 50 -4.78 7.43 -11.44
N TYR A 51 -5.28 7.26 -10.21
CA TYR A 51 -6.71 7.45 -9.91
C TYR A 51 -7.13 8.91 -9.72
N SER A 52 -6.18 9.84 -9.61
CA SER A 52 -6.45 11.29 -9.54
C SER A 52 -6.63 11.94 -10.92
N LEU A 53 -6.45 11.20 -12.02
CA LEU A 53 -6.69 11.71 -13.36
C LEU A 53 -8.17 12.12 -13.53
N PRO A 54 -8.44 13.29 -14.15
CA PRO A 54 -9.76 13.93 -14.16
C PRO A 54 -10.87 13.09 -14.82
N GLU A 55 -10.52 12.13 -15.68
CA GLU A 55 -11.46 11.21 -16.32
C GLU A 55 -11.94 10.07 -15.39
N ILE A 56 -11.27 9.81 -14.26
CA ILE A 56 -11.43 8.59 -13.44
C ILE A 56 -12.06 8.88 -12.06
N TYR A 57 -12.99 9.83 -11.99
CA TYR A 57 -13.70 10.30 -10.77
C TYR A 57 -12.92 11.30 -9.90
N PHE A 58 -13.31 12.57 -10.04
CA PHE A 58 -12.83 13.77 -9.33
C PHE A 58 -12.94 13.73 -7.78
N TRP A 59 -13.66 12.76 -7.22
CA TRP A 59 -13.93 12.67 -5.77
C TRP A 59 -12.86 11.90 -4.98
N ARG A 60 -11.89 11.29 -5.65
CA ARG A 60 -10.73 10.67 -4.97
C ARG A 60 -9.58 11.66 -4.94
N GLY A 61 -9.48 12.41 -3.85
CA GLY A 61 -8.35 13.29 -3.61
C GLY A 61 -7.03 12.55 -3.77
N PHE A 62 -6.12 13.12 -4.55
CA PHE A 62 -4.74 12.67 -4.64
C PHE A 62 -4.13 12.55 -3.25
N GLY A 63 -3.42 11.45 -2.98
CA GLY A 63 -2.72 11.23 -1.73
C GLY A 63 -3.52 10.48 -0.66
N LEU A 64 -4.79 10.11 -0.89
CA LEU A 64 -5.58 9.36 0.09
C LEU A 64 -5.00 7.96 0.37
N LEU A 65 -4.67 7.19 -0.67
CA LEU A 65 -4.08 5.86 -0.49
C LEU A 65 -2.67 5.95 0.08
N THR A 66 -1.90 6.94 -0.38
CA THR A 66 -0.53 7.20 0.07
C THR A 66 -0.52 7.54 1.56
N LEU A 67 -1.30 8.54 1.98
CA LEU A 67 -1.40 8.93 3.39
C LEU A 67 -1.88 7.78 4.26
N SER A 68 -2.87 7.01 3.80
CA SER A 68 -3.36 5.84 4.54
C SER A 68 -2.25 4.78 4.70
N SER A 69 -1.52 4.48 3.63
CA SER A 69 -0.41 3.50 3.68
C SER A 69 0.72 3.94 4.61
N LEU A 70 1.07 5.23 4.61
CA LEU A 70 2.09 5.80 5.49
C LEU A 70 1.66 5.77 6.96
N LEU A 71 0.40 6.13 7.25
CA LEU A 71 -0.16 6.03 8.60
C LEU A 71 -0.12 4.58 9.11
N ILE A 72 -0.56 3.63 8.28
CA ILE A 72 -0.56 2.21 8.65
C ILE A 72 0.87 1.70 8.87
N LEU A 73 1.82 2.07 7.99
CA LEU A 73 3.22 1.71 8.15
C LEU A 73 3.80 2.29 9.45
N TYR A 74 3.47 3.54 9.77
CA TYR A 74 3.87 4.17 11.03
C TYR A 74 3.29 3.43 12.24
N PHE A 75 1.99 3.15 12.25
CA PHE A 75 1.34 2.40 13.34
C PHE A 75 1.91 1.00 13.50
N VAL A 76 2.08 0.25 12.40
CA VAL A 76 2.64 -1.11 12.44
C VAL A 76 4.08 -1.09 12.91
N SER A 77 4.89 -0.13 12.45
CA SER A 77 6.28 0.02 12.90
C SER A 77 6.36 0.38 14.38
N PHE A 78 5.49 1.28 14.84
CA PHE A 78 5.36 1.65 16.25
C PHE A 78 4.96 0.45 17.12
N ILE A 79 3.92 -0.29 16.71
CA ILE A 79 3.44 -1.48 17.41
C ILE A 79 4.54 -2.55 17.47
N LYS A 80 5.18 -2.88 16.34
CA LYS A 80 6.29 -3.84 16.27
C LYS A 80 7.54 -3.37 17.03
N SER A 81 7.70 -2.07 17.28
CA SER A 81 8.77 -1.57 18.13
C SER A 81 8.46 -1.70 19.63
N LYS A 82 7.18 -1.64 20.01
CA LYS A 82 6.74 -1.77 21.40
C LYS A 82 6.59 -3.21 21.83
N ILE A 83 6.03 -4.03 20.96
CA ILE A 83 6.00 -5.48 21.13
C ILE A 83 7.37 -5.94 20.67
N LYS A 84 8.22 -6.40 21.59
CA LYS A 84 9.60 -6.87 21.37
C LYS A 84 9.68 -8.15 20.49
N ILE A 85 8.90 -8.22 19.42
CA ILE A 85 8.96 -9.27 18.41
C ILE A 85 10.13 -8.88 17.51
N LEU A 86 11.25 -9.56 17.75
CA LEU A 86 12.49 -9.55 16.97
C LEU A 86 12.24 -9.35 15.46
#